data_AF-A0A1M7NZL2-F1
#
_entry.id   AF-A0A1M7NZL2-F1
#
_cell.length_a   1.000
_cell.length_b   1.000
_cell.length_c   1.000
_cell.angle_alpha   90.00
_cell.angle_beta   90.00
_cell.angle_gamma   90.00
#
_symmetry.space_group_name_H-M   'P 1'
#
loop_
_entity.id
_entity.type
_entity.pdbx_description
1 polymer ?
#
loop_
_entity_poly.entity_id
_entity_poly.type
_entity_poly.pdbx_seq_one_letter_code
_entity_poly.pdbx_strand_id
1 'polypeptide(L)'
;MNANDPVEEIVRALSRYLRLNPLASDTLEGITQWWLTFDDFTDTELQQALQRLVDAGAVEAVPAADGRVRYRRSALNASVDAQLDRFIAGPRTP
;
A
#
# COMPACT_ATOMS: atom_id res chain seq x y z
N MET A 1 -24.02 -9.19 -3.53
CA MET A 1 -22.95 -8.70 -2.64
C MET A 1 -21.73 -8.52 -3.51
N ASN A 2 -21.25 -7.30 -3.69
CA ASN A 2 -19.83 -7.04 -3.96
C ASN A 2 -19.60 -5.66 -3.34
N ALA A 3 -19.75 -5.59 -2.01
CA ALA A 3 -19.15 -4.49 -1.28
C ALA A 3 -17.66 -4.60 -1.62
N ASN A 4 -17.12 -3.58 -2.27
CA ASN A 4 -15.70 -3.47 -2.53
C ASN A 4 -15.00 -3.75 -1.20
N ASP A 5 -14.13 -4.76 -1.13
CA ASP A 5 -13.43 -5.10 0.11
C ASP A 5 -12.59 -3.85 0.45
N PRO A 6 -12.83 -3.18 1.60
CA PRO A 6 -12.17 -1.91 1.92
C PRO A 6 -10.65 -2.07 1.89
N VAL A 7 -10.15 -3.24 2.30
CA VAL A 7 -8.73 -3.61 2.20
C VAL A 7 -8.25 -3.64 0.75
N GLU A 8 -9.01 -4.18 -0.21
CA GLU A 8 -8.64 -4.14 -1.63
C GLU A 8 -8.62 -2.72 -2.21
N GLU A 9 -9.53 -1.84 -1.78
CA GLU A 9 -9.51 -0.42 -2.19
C GLU A 9 -8.26 0.29 -1.68
N ILE A 10 -7.92 0.08 -0.41
CA ILE A 10 -6.71 0.62 0.21
C ILE A 10 -5.48 0.07 -0.52
N VAL A 11 -5.40 -1.23 -0.80
CA VAL A 11 -4.30 -1.84 -1.56
C VAL A 11 -4.12 -1.16 -2.92
N ARG A 12 -5.21 -0.92 -3.66
CA ARG A 12 -5.16 -0.24 -4.98
C ARG A 12 -4.70 1.21 -4.85
N ALA A 13 -5.21 1.94 -3.86
CA ALA A 13 -4.86 3.33 -3.63
C ALA A 13 -3.38 3.47 -3.24
N LEU A 14 -2.91 2.69 -2.28
CA LEU A 14 -1.50 2.62 -1.89
C LEU A 14 -0.60 2.26 -3.07
N SER A 15 -1.00 1.26 -3.86
CA SER A 15 -0.22 0.83 -5.02
C SER A 15 -0.09 1.94 -6.06
N ARG A 16 -1.19 2.66 -6.34
CA ARG A 16 -1.18 3.81 -7.25
C ARG A 16 -0.30 4.93 -6.72
N TYR A 17 -0.41 5.24 -5.42
CA TYR A 17 0.40 6.28 -4.80
C TYR A 17 1.90 5.96 -4.87
N LEU A 18 2.31 4.74 -4.51
CA LEU A 18 3.70 4.28 -4.55
C LEU A 18 4.25 4.16 -5.99
N ARG A 19 3.37 3.90 -6.97
CA ARG A 19 3.75 3.89 -8.39
C ARG A 19 4.11 5.29 -8.89
N LEU A 20 3.33 6.30 -8.46
CA LEU A 20 3.56 7.71 -8.80
C LEU A 20 4.69 8.34 -7.98
N ASN A 21 4.88 7.89 -6.74
CA ASN A 21 5.86 8.41 -5.79
C ASN A 21 6.82 7.30 -5.36
N PRO A 22 7.79 6.90 -6.21
CA PRO A 22 8.66 5.76 -5.94
C PRO A 22 9.56 5.95 -4.71
N LEU A 23 9.82 7.19 -4.31
CA LEU A 23 10.64 7.55 -3.14
C LEU A 23 9.83 7.76 -1.86
N ALA A 24 8.51 7.54 -1.89
CA ALA A 24 7.65 7.70 -0.73
C ALA A 24 8.02 6.69 0.38
N SER A 25 8.05 7.19 1.61
CA SER A 25 8.44 6.41 2.79
C SER A 25 7.86 7.05 4.05
N ASP A 26 6.66 6.64 4.44
CA ASP A 26 5.95 7.22 5.59
C ASP A 26 5.56 6.17 6.62
N THR A 27 5.17 6.66 7.80
CA THR A 27 4.58 5.85 8.85
C THR A 27 3.12 5.56 8.55
N LEU A 28 2.51 4.60 9.25
CA LEU A 28 1.07 4.31 9.15
C LEU A 28 0.22 5.59 9.26
N GLU A 29 0.52 6.43 10.27
CA GLU A 29 -0.13 7.72 10.49
C GLU A 29 0.03 8.67 9.29
N GLY A 30 1.23 8.77 8.72
CA GLY A 30 1.50 9.62 7.57
C GLY A 30 0.78 9.12 6.30
N ILE A 31 0.66 7.81 6.13
CA ILE A 31 -0.06 7.19 5.02
C ILE A 31 -1.55 7.54 5.09
N THR A 32 -2.16 7.40 6.28
CA THR A 32 -3.57 7.77 6.52
C THR A 32 -3.79 9.27 6.27
N GLN A 33 -2.86 10.12 6.69
CA GLN A 33 -3.02 11.57 6.61
C GLN A 33 -2.74 12.17 5.22
N TRP A 34 -1.80 11.60 4.46
CA TRP A 34 -1.27 12.23 3.24
C TRP A 34 -1.49 11.42 1.96
N TRP A 35 -1.55 10.08 2.05
CA TRP A 35 -1.58 9.22 0.86
C TRP A 35 -3.00 8.81 0.49
N LEU A 36 -3.89 8.69 1.48
CA LEU A 36 -5.27 8.26 1.33
C LEU A 36 -6.20 9.45 1.59
N THR A 37 -7.13 9.71 0.67
CA THR A 37 -8.05 10.87 0.72
C THR A 37 -9.49 10.47 1.01
N PHE A 38 -9.76 9.20 1.32
CA PHE A 38 -11.10 8.69 1.59
C PHE A 38 -11.22 8.24 3.05
N ASP A 39 -12.32 8.62 3.70
CA ASP A 39 -12.53 8.54 5.15
C ASP A 39 -13.07 7.17 5.65
N ASP A 40 -13.39 6.25 4.74
CA ASP A 40 -14.13 5.01 5.05
C ASP A 40 -13.21 3.79 5.27
N PHE A 41 -12.16 3.92 6.08
CA PHE A 41 -11.37 2.76 6.52
C PHE A 41 -10.83 2.89 7.95
N THR A 42 -10.60 1.76 8.58
CA THR A 42 -10.01 1.62 9.91
C THR A 42 -8.50 1.37 9.83
N ASP A 43 -7.77 1.68 10.90
CA ASP A 43 -6.34 1.33 11.03
C ASP A 43 -6.08 -0.17 10.86
N THR A 44 -7.06 -1.02 11.18
CA THR A 44 -6.94 -2.47 10.99
C THR A 44 -6.96 -2.84 9.51
N GLU A 45 -7.87 -2.25 8.73
CA GLU A 45 -7.95 -2.48 7.28
C GLU A 45 -6.72 -1.93 6.56
N LEU A 46 -6.22 -0.77 6.99
CA LEU A 46 -4.98 -0.21 6.45
C LEU A 46 -3.77 -1.11 6.75
N GLN A 47 -3.64 -1.62 7.97
CA GLN A 47 -2.58 -2.56 8.33
C GLN A 47 -2.69 -3.85 7.52
N GLN A 48 -3.90 -4.40 7.33
CA GLN A 48 -4.11 -5.58 6.48
C GLN A 48 -3.71 -5.32 5.03
N ALA A 49 -4.03 -4.14 4.50
CA ALA A 49 -3.66 -3.74 3.14
C ALA A 49 -2.14 -3.62 2.97
N LEU A 50 -1.46 -2.95 3.92
CA LEU A 50 0.00 -2.86 3.94
C LEU A 50 0.64 -4.23 4.08
N GLN A 51 0.10 -5.09 4.93
CA GLN A 51 0.62 -6.44 5.12
C GLN A 51 0.50 -7.28 3.85
N ARG A 52 -0.58 -7.14 3.05
CA ARG A 52 -0.70 -7.79 1.73
C ARG A 52 0.38 -7.31 0.76
N LEU A 53 0.68 -6.01 0.74
CA LEU A 53 1.74 -5.46 -0.11
C LEU A 53 3.14 -5.90 0.33
N VAL A 54 3.34 -6.09 1.64
CA VAL A 54 4.58 -6.61 2.22
C VAL A 54 4.77 -8.09 1.91
N ASP A 55 3.73 -8.90 2.10
CA ASP A 55 3.76 -10.34 1.78
C ASP A 55 4.06 -10.60 0.29
N ALA A 56 3.52 -9.73 -0.57
CA ALA A 56 3.83 -9.77 -1.99
C ALA A 56 5.23 -9.27 -2.33
N GLY A 57 5.96 -8.61 -1.43
CA GLY A 57 7.29 -8.04 -1.72
C GLY A 57 7.26 -6.73 -2.54
N ALA A 58 6.09 -6.10 -2.68
CA ALA A 58 5.99 -4.78 -3.32
C ALA A 58 6.40 -3.65 -2.37
N VAL A 59 6.10 -3.82 -1.07
CA VAL A 59 6.40 -2.88 0.02
C VAL A 59 7.28 -3.57 1.05
N GLU A 60 8.11 -2.81 1.74
CA GLU A 60 8.83 -3.27 2.93
C GLU A 60 8.45 -2.40 4.14
N ALA A 61 8.36 -3.04 5.30
CA ALA A 61 8.18 -2.38 6.59
C ALA A 61 9.57 -2.24 7.25
N VAL A 62 10.03 -1.00 7.40
CA VAL A 62 11.36 -0.69 7.94
C VAL A 62 11.21 -0.07 9.33
N PRO A 63 11.79 -0.67 10.38
CA PRO A 63 11.85 -0.03 11.69
C PRO A 63 12.79 1.18 11.61
N ALA A 64 12.28 2.33 12.05
CA ALA A 64 13.03 3.57 12.16
C ALA A 64 13.68 3.68 13.54
N ALA A 65 14.76 4.47 13.62
CA ALA A 65 15.47 4.75 14.88
C ALA A 65 14.59 5.41 15.96
N ASP A 66 13.49 6.07 15.56
CA ASP A 66 12.49 6.66 16.46
C ASP A 66 11.51 5.63 17.06
N GLY A 67 11.68 4.33 16.75
CA GLY A 67 10.80 3.25 17.21
C GLY A 67 9.54 3.05 16.35
N ARG A 68 9.31 3.91 15.34
CA ARG A 68 8.18 3.81 14.40
C ARG A 68 8.49 2.90 13.21
N VAL A 69 7.48 2.31 12.59
CA VAL A 69 7.61 1.57 11.33
C VAL A 69 7.32 2.49 10.16
N ARG A 70 8.20 2.50 9.14
CA ARG A 70 7.98 3.17 7.86
C ARG A 70 7.72 2.16 6.77
N TYR A 71 6.75 2.44 5.92
CA TYR A 71 6.44 1.63 4.76
C TYR A 71 6.94 2.35 3.51
N ARG A 72 7.68 1.63 2.68
CA ARG A 72 8.22 2.12 1.41
C ARG A 72 8.25 0.99 0.39
N ARG A 73 8.48 1.31 -0.87
CA ARG A 73 8.72 0.28 -1.90
C ARG A 73 9.90 -0.60 -1.50
N SER A 74 9.77 -1.90 -1.74
CA SER A 74 10.87 -2.85 -1.45
C SER A 74 12.08 -2.64 -2.37
N ALA A 75 11.85 -2.16 -3.60
CA ALA A 75 12.90 -1.80 -4.53
C ALA A 75 12.43 -0.80 -5.59
N LEU A 76 13.41 -0.07 -6.14
CA LEU A 76 13.25 0.81 -7.30
C LEU A 76 13.59 0.05 -8.59
N ASN A 77 12.84 -1.02 -8.87
CA ASN A 77 13.04 -1.84 -10.06
C ASN A 77 11.72 -2.15 -10.78
N ALA A 78 11.85 -2.65 -12.01
CA ALA A 78 10.71 -2.99 -12.86
C ALA A 78 9.85 -4.14 -12.28
N SER A 79 10.42 -4.99 -11.41
CA SER A 79 9.67 -6.08 -10.76
C SER A 79 8.64 -5.53 -9.78
N VAL A 80 9.06 -4.60 -8.91
CA VAL A 80 8.15 -3.94 -7.97
C VAL A 80 7.13 -3.08 -8.71
N ASP A 81 7.54 -2.38 -9.78
CA ASP A 81 6.59 -1.65 -10.63
C ASP A 81 5.50 -2.58 -11.17
N ALA A 82 5.88 -3.74 -11.73
CA ALA A 82 4.92 -4.71 -12.26
C ALA A 82 3.99 -5.28 -11.17
N GLN A 83 4.47 -5.43 -9.93
CA GLN A 83 3.64 -5.86 -8.81
C GLN A 83 2.62 -4.79 -8.43
N LEU A 84 3.05 -3.53 -8.29
CA LEU A 84 2.14 -2.40 -8.02
C LEU A 84 1.10 -2.27 -9.16
N ASP A 85 1.51 -2.40 -10.42
CA ASP A 85 0.62 -2.35 -11.58
C ASP A 85 -0.43 -3.49 -11.57
N ARG A 86 -0.08 -4.68 -11.05
CA ARG A 86 -1.05 -5.78 -10.84
C ARG A 86 -2.08 -5.44 -9.77
N PHE A 87 -1.65 -4.88 -8.65
CA PHE A 87 -2.57 -4.46 -7.59
C PHE A 87 -3.50 -3.35 -8.08
N ILE A 88 -2.99 -2.39 -8.86
CA ILE A 88 -3.79 -1.31 -9.46
C ILE A 88 -4.86 -1.88 -10.41
N ALA A 89 -4.48 -2.83 -11.27
CA ALA A 89 -5.41 -3.47 -12.21
C ALA A 89 -6.50 -4.31 -11.51
N GLY A 90 -6.20 -4.82 -10.31
CA GLY A 90 -7.09 -5.72 -9.57
C GLY A 90 -7.17 -7.14 -10.13
N PRO A 91 -7.98 -8.01 -9.50
CA PRO A 91 -8.30 -9.31 -10.08
C PRO A 91 -8.97 -9.06 -11.44
N ARG A 92 -8.35 -9.57 -12.50
CA ARG A 92 -9.02 -9.70 -13.80
C ARG A 92 -10.07 -10.78 -13.62
N THR A 93 -11.30 -10.39 -13.36
CA THR A 93 -12.44 -11.31 -13.47
C THR A 93 -12.49 -11.80 -14.93
N PRO A 94 -12.49 -13.12 -15.17
CA PRO A 94 -12.57 -13.68 -16.52
C PRO A 94 -13.92 -13.39 -17.19
#